data_AF-A0ABD3YFC4-F1
#
_entry.id   AF-A0ABD3YFC4-F1
#
_cell.length_a   1.000
_cell.length_b   1.000
_cell.length_c   1.000
_cell.angle_alpha   90.00
_cell.angle_beta   90.00
_cell.angle_gamma   90.00
#
_symmetry.space_group_name_H-M   'P 1'
#
loop_
_entity.id
_entity.type
_entity.pdbx_description
1 polymer ?
#
loop_
_entity_poly.entity_id
_entity_poly.type
_entity_poly.pdbx_seq_one_letter_code
_entity_poly.pdbx_strand_id
1 'polypeptide(L)'
;MRRDYRKRPGHETDSGLLQKTGSDAPRQAWPLIAIDLPSFRDGRGYSLAYLLRRRLGWRGELRAVGEVLRDQLAHLRQCGFDAFAVRADKSVEDALKGLAGLSVLYGRSAIEPRPLFRRR
;
A
#
# COMPACT_ATOMS: atom_id res chain seq x y z
N MET A 1 -18.52 -40.67 40.74
CA MET A 1 -19.82 -40.22 40.17
C MET A 1 -19.59 -39.80 38.73
N ARG A 2 -19.62 -40.76 37.79
CA ARG A 2 -19.36 -40.56 36.35
C ARG A 2 -20.71 -40.54 35.64
N ARG A 3 -21.03 -39.50 34.87
CA ARG A 3 -22.22 -39.48 34.01
C ARG A 3 -21.80 -39.85 32.58
N ASP A 4 -22.26 -41.02 32.16
CA ASP A 4 -22.16 -41.54 30.80
C ASP A 4 -22.98 -40.67 29.84
N TYR A 5 -22.30 -39.99 28.91
CA TYR A 5 -22.96 -39.37 27.76
C TYR A 5 -22.89 -40.32 26.56
N ARG A 6 -24.03 -40.97 26.33
CA ARG A 6 -24.33 -41.89 25.23
C ARG A 6 -24.35 -41.14 23.89
N LYS A 7 -23.55 -41.61 22.93
CA LYS A 7 -23.55 -41.22 21.49
C LYS A 7 -24.98 -41.11 20.92
N ARG A 8 -25.24 -40.06 20.13
CA ARG A 8 -26.24 -40.08 19.04
C ARG A 8 -25.53 -39.79 17.70
N PRO A 9 -25.80 -40.56 16.64
CA PRO A 9 -25.13 -40.43 15.34
C PRO A 9 -25.90 -39.52 14.37
N GLY A 10 -25.16 -38.91 13.44
CA GLY A 10 -25.61 -38.62 12.08
C GLY A 10 -26.58 -37.46 11.87
N HIS A 11 -26.05 -36.30 11.47
CA HIS A 11 -26.67 -35.53 10.40
C HIS A 11 -25.56 -34.96 9.51
N GLU A 12 -25.01 -35.83 8.67
CA GLU A 12 -24.33 -35.39 7.45
C GLU A 12 -25.44 -34.89 6.50
N THR A 13 -25.47 -33.59 6.25
CA THR A 13 -25.98 -33.09 4.99
C THR A 13 -25.08 -31.95 4.56
N ASP A 14 -24.46 -32.23 3.42
CA ASP A 14 -23.57 -31.43 2.61
C ASP A 14 -24.23 -30.10 2.16
N SER A 15 -23.43 -29.23 1.53
CA SER A 15 -23.76 -27.92 0.93
C SER A 15 -23.47 -26.75 1.87
N GLY A 16 -22.33 -26.05 1.79
CA GLY A 16 -21.61 -25.64 0.60
C GLY A 16 -21.86 -24.15 0.38
N LEU A 17 -21.15 -23.28 1.09
CA LEU A 17 -20.84 -21.91 0.65
C LEU A 17 -19.90 -21.20 1.64
N LEU A 18 -18.62 -21.59 1.68
CA LEU A 18 -17.57 -20.61 1.94
C LEU A 18 -16.58 -20.78 0.81
N GLN A 19 -16.85 -20.04 -0.25
CA GLN A 19 -15.95 -19.88 -1.38
C GLN A 19 -14.60 -19.45 -0.81
N LYS A 20 -13.63 -20.40 -0.81
CA LYS A 20 -12.22 -20.05 -0.80
C LYS A 20 -11.97 -19.34 -2.13
N THR A 21 -12.20 -18.03 -2.14
CA THR A 21 -11.77 -17.18 -3.24
C THR A 21 -10.26 -17.33 -3.32
N GLY A 22 -9.82 -17.94 -4.42
CA GLY A 22 -8.46 -18.43 -4.56
C GLY A 22 -7.41 -17.34 -4.49
N SER A 23 -6.28 -17.68 -3.86
CA SER A 23 -4.94 -17.65 -4.47
C SER A 23 -3.89 -17.75 -3.36
N ASP A 24 -3.74 -18.92 -2.75
CA ASP A 24 -2.53 -19.26 -2.00
C ASP A 24 -1.48 -19.80 -2.99
N ALA A 25 -1.07 -18.93 -3.92
CA ALA A 25 0.23 -19.09 -4.54
C ALA A 25 1.28 -18.79 -3.45
N PRO A 26 2.43 -19.49 -3.42
CA PRO A 26 3.53 -19.08 -2.55
C PRO A 26 3.90 -17.65 -2.93
N ARG A 27 3.47 -16.68 -2.12
CA ARG A 27 3.79 -15.27 -2.34
C ARG A 27 5.28 -15.18 -2.15
N GLN A 28 6.01 -15.11 -3.25
CA GLN A 28 7.41 -14.74 -3.20
C GLN A 28 7.46 -13.40 -2.48
N ALA A 29 7.93 -13.42 -1.23
CA ALA A 29 7.91 -12.26 -0.36
C ALA A 29 8.98 -11.30 -0.85
N TRP A 30 8.60 -10.44 -1.80
CA TRP A 30 9.46 -9.33 -2.19
C TRP A 30 9.59 -8.36 -1.01
N PRO A 31 10.78 -7.81 -0.79
CA PRO A 31 10.98 -6.85 0.29
C PRO A 31 10.10 -5.62 0.06
N LEU A 32 9.11 -5.45 0.94
CA LEU A 32 8.14 -4.35 0.95
C LEU A 32 8.22 -3.63 2.30
N ILE A 33 8.22 -2.31 2.28
CA ILE A 33 8.01 -1.48 3.47
C ILE A 33 6.69 -0.72 3.31
N ALA A 34 5.76 -0.96 4.22
CA ALA A 34 4.54 -0.17 4.33
C ALA A 34 4.75 0.95 5.37
N ILE A 35 4.47 2.19 4.97
CA ILE A 35 4.49 3.35 5.85
C ILE A 35 3.05 3.75 6.12
N ASP A 36 2.68 3.72 7.40
CA ASP A 36 1.37 4.15 7.85
C ASP A 36 1.31 5.68 7.94
N LEU A 37 0.24 6.24 7.36
CA LEU A 37 -0.09 7.65 7.31
C LEU A 37 -1.40 7.83 8.10
N PRO A 38 -1.31 8.06 9.43
CA PRO A 38 -2.49 8.08 10.30
C PRO A 38 -3.41 9.28 10.02
N SER A 39 -2.87 10.35 9.42
CA SER A 39 -3.62 11.54 9.04
C SER A 39 -3.01 12.16 7.80
N PHE A 40 -3.84 12.70 6.91
CA PHE A 40 -3.40 13.40 5.70
C PHE A 40 -2.54 14.65 5.98
N ARG A 41 -2.55 15.16 7.21
CA ARG A 41 -1.73 16.30 7.65
C ARG A 41 -0.35 15.88 8.16
N ASP A 42 -0.10 14.58 8.31
CA ASP A 42 1.17 14.08 8.82
C ASP A 42 2.21 13.98 7.70
N GLY A 43 3.20 14.86 7.75
CA GLY A 43 4.30 14.89 6.78
C GLY A 43 5.41 13.85 7.02
N ARG A 44 5.40 13.12 8.13
CA ARG A 44 6.53 12.24 8.51
C ARG A 44 6.75 11.12 7.50
N GLY A 45 5.68 10.55 6.93
CA GLY A 45 5.78 9.48 5.94
C GLY A 45 6.51 9.90 4.66
N TYR A 46 6.39 11.16 4.25
CA TYR A 46 7.12 11.70 3.10
C TYR A 46 8.63 11.71 3.35
N SER A 47 9.02 12.17 4.53
CA SER A 47 10.43 12.24 4.93
C SER A 47 11.02 10.84 5.10
N LEU A 48 10.27 9.90 5.69
CA LEU A 48 10.69 8.50 5.80
C LEU A 48 10.92 7.86 4.43
N ALA A 49 9.98 7.99 3.48
CA ALA A 49 10.14 7.46 2.13
C ALA A 49 11.35 8.08 1.42
N TYR A 50 11.53 9.39 1.54
CA TYR A 50 12.67 10.08 0.93
C TYR A 50 14.01 9.60 1.51
N LEU A 51 14.10 9.43 2.84
CA LEU A 51 15.30 8.91 3.50
C LEU A 51 15.59 7.47 3.11
N LEU A 52 14.56 6.62 3.05
CA LEU A 52 14.67 5.23 2.61
C LEU A 52 15.25 5.15 1.20
N ARG A 53 14.75 5.95 0.25
CA ARG A 53 15.27 5.97 -1.12
C ARG A 53 16.66 6.57 -1.24
N ARG A 54 16.90 7.72 -0.60
CA ARG A 54 18.08 8.55 -0.88
C ARG A 54 19.27 8.28 0.01
N ARG A 55 19.04 7.98 1.29
CA ARG A 55 20.12 7.74 2.26
C ARG A 55 20.36 6.26 2.48
N LEU A 56 19.30 5.48 2.62
CA LEU A 56 19.38 4.04 2.90
C LEU A 56 19.43 3.19 1.63
N GLY A 57 19.18 3.79 0.46
CA GLY A 57 19.29 3.09 -0.83
C GLY A 57 18.26 1.98 -1.02
N TRP A 58 17.12 2.04 -0.33
CA TRP A 58 16.06 1.04 -0.44
C TRP A 58 15.49 0.99 -1.86
N ARG A 59 15.57 -0.18 -2.49
CA ARG A 59 15.08 -0.44 -3.85
C ARG A 59 13.82 -1.30 -3.89
N GLY A 60 13.40 -1.84 -2.76
CA GLY A 60 12.15 -2.60 -2.65
C GLY A 60 10.92 -1.70 -2.81
N GLU A 61 9.75 -2.32 -2.77
CA GLU A 61 8.48 -1.59 -2.85
C GLU A 61 8.31 -0.72 -1.60
N LEU A 62 7.82 0.51 -1.79
CA LEU A 62 7.35 1.38 -0.72
C LEU A 62 5.84 1.60 -0.87
N ARG A 63 5.07 1.23 0.15
CA ARG A 63 3.62 1.36 0.14
C ARG A 63 3.14 2.40 1.16
N ALA A 64 2.34 3.35 0.71
CA ALA A 64 1.62 4.27 1.58
C ALA A 64 0.30 3.62 2.02
N VAL A 65 0.06 3.56 3.33
CA VAL A 65 -1.15 2.99 3.93
C VAL A 65 -1.79 4.04 4.85
N GLY A 66 -3.12 4.03 4.98
CA GLY A 66 -3.85 4.96 5.86
C GLY A 66 -4.62 6.04 5.09
N GLU A 67 -4.58 7.27 5.58
CA GLU A 67 -5.32 8.42 5.03
C GLU A 67 -4.58 9.04 3.83
N VAL A 68 -4.51 8.29 2.73
CA VAL A 68 -3.95 8.79 1.46
C VAL A 68 -5.02 9.55 0.68
N LEU A 69 -4.76 10.82 0.41
CA LEU A 69 -5.61 11.67 -0.42
C LEU A 69 -5.15 11.68 -1.89
N ARG A 70 -6.08 11.90 -2.83
CA ARG A 70 -5.82 11.91 -4.27
C ARG A 70 -4.77 12.96 -4.66
N ASP A 71 -4.91 14.17 -4.13
CA ASP A 71 -4.02 15.32 -4.37
C ASP A 71 -2.59 15.08 -3.88
N GLN A 72 -2.42 14.16 -2.93
CA GLN A 72 -1.12 13.82 -2.34
C GLN A 72 -0.36 12.73 -3.12
N LEU A 73 -1.05 11.95 -3.97
CA LEU A 73 -0.47 10.79 -4.64
C LEU A 73 0.75 11.14 -5.49
N ALA A 74 0.66 12.20 -6.30
CA ALA A 74 1.79 12.63 -7.13
C ALA A 74 3.00 13.06 -6.27
N HIS A 75 2.77 13.73 -5.14
CA HIS A 75 3.84 14.12 -4.23
C HIS A 75 4.45 12.91 -3.53
N LEU A 76 3.63 12.01 -3.00
CA LEU A 76 4.10 10.77 -2.37
C LEU A 76 4.93 9.94 -3.37
N ARG A 77 4.47 9.83 -4.62
CA ARG A 77 5.23 9.18 -5.69
C ARG A 77 6.62 9.81 -5.83
N GLN A 78 6.72 11.13 -5.87
CA GLN A 78 8.00 11.84 -5.97
C GLN A 78 8.91 11.64 -4.74
N CYS A 79 8.35 11.47 -3.55
CA CYS A 79 9.11 11.10 -2.34
C CYS A 79 9.63 9.66 -2.38
N GLY A 80 9.10 8.82 -3.28
CA GLY A 80 9.63 7.48 -3.55
C GLY A 80 8.65 6.33 -3.31
N PHE A 81 7.37 6.62 -3.05
CA PHE A 81 6.33 5.58 -2.92
C PHE A 81 6.03 4.93 -4.28
N ASP A 82 5.85 3.62 -4.30
CA ASP A 82 5.46 2.84 -5.49
C ASP A 82 4.01 2.38 -5.44
N ALA A 83 3.50 2.09 -4.25
CA ALA A 83 2.17 1.55 -4.04
C ALA A 83 1.36 2.42 -3.06
N PHE A 84 0.05 2.47 -3.28
CA PHE A 84 -0.87 3.26 -2.49
C PHE A 84 -2.07 2.42 -2.11
N ALA A 85 -2.33 2.27 -0.82
CA ALA A 85 -3.58 1.69 -0.34
C ALA A 85 -4.65 2.77 -0.35
N VAL A 86 -5.45 2.81 -1.43
CA VAL A 86 -6.63 3.66 -1.52
C VAL A 86 -7.73 3.01 -0.67
N ARG A 87 -8.40 3.81 0.18
CA ARG A 87 -9.54 3.32 0.95
C ARG A 87 -10.65 2.83 0.02
N ALA A 88 -11.35 1.76 0.41
CA ALA A 88 -12.38 1.12 -0.41
C ALA A 88 -13.59 2.03 -0.73
N ASP A 89 -13.76 3.13 0.01
CA ASP A 89 -14.80 4.15 -0.20
C ASP A 89 -14.44 5.17 -1.30
N LYS A 90 -13.22 5.14 -1.84
CA LYS A 90 -12.75 6.06 -2.89
C LYS A 90 -12.57 5.33 -4.22
N SER A 91 -12.95 6.00 -5.32
CA SER A 91 -12.71 5.50 -6.68
C SER A 91 -11.22 5.42 -6.98
N VAL A 92 -10.78 4.26 -7.47
CA VAL A 92 -9.41 4.02 -7.93
C VAL A 92 -9.12 4.86 -9.18
N GLU A 93 -10.11 5.03 -10.06
CA GLU A 93 -10.02 5.85 -11.27
C GLU A 93 -9.71 7.31 -10.93
N ASP A 94 -10.32 7.85 -9.88
CA ASP A 94 -10.01 9.18 -9.39
C ASP A 94 -8.63 9.25 -8.75
N ALA A 95 -8.21 8.23 -8.00
CA ALA A 95 -6.85 8.15 -7.47
C ALA A 95 -5.80 8.20 -8.60
N LEU A 96 -6.02 7.50 -9.71
CA LEU A 96 -5.13 7.53 -10.87
C LEU A 96 -4.98 8.93 -11.46
N LYS A 97 -6.06 9.72 -11.53
CA LYS A 97 -6.00 11.14 -11.96
C LYS A 97 -5.09 11.97 -11.05
N GLY A 98 -5.02 11.63 -9.76
CA GLY A 98 -4.12 12.28 -8.79
C GLY A 98 -2.64 12.13 -9.12
N LEU A 99 -2.24 11.01 -9.75
CA LEU A 99 -0.85 10.77 -10.16
C LEU A 99 -0.44 11.62 -11.37
N ALA A 100 -1.38 12.01 -12.22
CA ALA A 100 -1.12 12.81 -13.40
C ALA A 100 -0.81 14.30 -13.10
N GLY A 101 -1.10 14.77 -11.89
CA GLY A 101 -1.07 16.20 -11.54
C GLY A 101 0.32 16.86 -11.52
N LEU A 102 1.42 16.11 -11.48
CA LEU A 102 2.78 16.67 -11.42
C LEU A 102 3.72 15.95 -12.39
N SER A 103 3.71 16.37 -13.65
CA SER A 103 4.60 15.84 -14.70
C SER A 103 6.05 16.31 -14.55
N VAL A 104 6.27 17.56 -14.14
CA VAL A 104 7.61 18.15 -14.00
C VAL A 104 7.74 18.86 -12.66
N LEU A 105 8.72 18.42 -11.87
CA LEU A 105 9.13 19.13 -10.67
C LEU A 105 10.29 20.07 -10.93
N TYR A 106 10.16 21.29 -10.39
CA TYR A 106 11.25 22.27 -10.33
C TYR A 106 12.40 21.79 -9.43
N GLY A 107 12.07 21.28 -8.24
CA GLY A 107 13.03 20.82 -7.23
C GLY A 107 13.58 19.41 -7.45
N ARG A 108 14.36 18.95 -6.47
CA ARG A 108 14.84 17.56 -6.42
C ARG A 108 13.76 16.66 -5.83
N SER A 109 13.62 15.45 -6.35
CA SER A 109 12.79 14.40 -5.78
C SER A 109 13.58 13.11 -5.53
N ALA A 110 12.93 12.10 -4.95
CA ALA A 110 13.54 10.78 -4.80
C ALA A 110 13.67 10.08 -6.16
N ILE A 111 12.68 10.26 -7.05
CA ILE A 111 12.66 9.70 -8.41
C ILE A 111 13.62 10.46 -9.34
N GLU A 112 13.61 11.79 -9.29
CA GLU A 112 14.45 12.65 -10.12
C GLU A 112 15.34 13.53 -9.24
N PRO A 113 16.55 13.05 -8.91
CA PRO A 113 17.51 13.76 -8.07
C PRO A 113 17.97 15.10 -8.62
N ARG A 114 17.95 15.29 -9.94
CA ARG A 114 18.49 16.49 -10.58
C ARG A 114 17.38 17.54 -10.64
N PRO A 115 17.57 18.73 -10.04
CA PRO A 115 16.57 19.78 -10.12
C PRO A 115 16.47 20.30 -11.55
N LEU A 116 15.31 20.83 -11.93
CA LEU A 116 15.01 21.21 -13.32
C LEU A 116 16.04 22.19 -13.91
N PHE A 117 16.47 23.18 -13.15
CA PHE A 117 17.45 24.19 -13.60
C PHE A 117 18.87 23.63 -13.84
N ARG A 118 19.14 22.38 -13.45
CA ARG A 118 20.39 21.66 -13.77
C ARG A 118 20.19 20.58 -14.84
N ARG A 119 19.00 20.46 -15.43
CA ARG A 119 18.73 19.60 -16.58
C ARG A 119 18.99 20.45 -17.83
N ARG A 120 20.12 20.23 -18.49
CA ARG A 120 20.49 20.83 -19.78
C ARG A 120 20.84 19.71 -20.73
#